data_AF-A0A554UKH1-F1
#
_entry.id   AF-A0A554UKH1-F1
#
_cell.length_a   1.000
_cell.length_b   1.000
_cell.length_c   1.000
_cell.angle_alpha   90.00
_cell.angle_beta   90.00
_cell.angle_gamma   90.00
#
_symmetry.space_group_name_H-M   'P 1'
#
loop_
_entity.id
_entity.type
_entity.pdbx_description
1 polymer ?
#
loop_
_entity_poly.entity_id
_entity_poly.type
_entity_poly.pdbx_seq_one_letter_code
_entity_poly.pdbx_strand_id
1 'polypeptide(L)'
;MHDVVYFRRPDSGVMPGRDYLKTLPTKVRATMVACLMAVAEAPPKRFAGGGYWEAMHGEMTGWFEVRVDGKDRMHHRLFCRLDYEAKGHDKPLLVVIAGMSKPFRTRFATSDYASVRELGEEYYAQNPRSIG
;
A
#
# COMPACT_ATOMS: atom_id res chain seq x y z
N MET A 1 -0.57 8.24 15.08
CA MET A 1 0.67 8.22 14.30
C MET A 1 1.04 6.78 14.07
N HIS A 2 1.39 6.44 12.83
CA HIS A 2 1.83 5.13 12.39
C HIS A 2 3.26 5.22 11.86
N ASP A 3 3.97 4.10 11.79
CA ASP A 3 5.22 4.02 11.03
C ASP A 3 4.93 3.43 9.64
N VAL A 4 5.50 4.05 8.59
CA VAL A 4 5.37 3.55 7.21
C VAL A 4 6.42 2.47 6.98
N VAL A 5 5.98 1.27 6.60
CA VAL A 5 6.86 0.13 6.37
C VAL A 5 6.48 -0.59 5.08
N TYR A 6 7.43 -1.35 4.52
CA TYR A 6 7.19 -2.16 3.32
C TYR A 6 7.19 -3.63 3.69
N PHE A 7 6.17 -4.37 3.24
CA PHE A 7 6.17 -5.83 3.35
C PHE A 7 7.37 -6.40 2.61
N ARG A 8 8.11 -7.28 3.27
CA ARG A 8 9.22 -8.05 2.71
C ARG A 8 8.82 -9.52 2.66
N ARG A 9 8.79 -10.11 1.48
CA ARG A 9 8.50 -11.55 1.31
C ARG A 9 9.59 -12.39 2.00
N PRO A 10 9.25 -13.29 2.95
CA PRO A 10 10.25 -14.06 3.71
C PRO A 10 11.12 -14.96 2.83
N ASP A 11 10.58 -15.46 1.72
CA ASP A 11 11.24 -16.41 0.81
C ASP A 11 12.36 -15.77 -0.03
N SER A 12 12.13 -14.54 -0.48
CA SER A 12 12.88 -13.90 -1.55
C SER A 12 13.51 -12.57 -1.12
N GLY A 13 13.07 -12.00 -0.01
CA GLY A 13 13.47 -10.66 0.44
C GLY A 13 12.93 -9.52 -0.43
N VAL A 14 12.17 -9.83 -1.48
CA VAL A 14 11.52 -8.84 -2.36
C VAL A 14 10.52 -8.02 -1.56
N MET A 15 10.43 -6.73 -1.86
CA MET A 15 9.47 -5.83 -1.22
C MET A 15 8.53 -5.28 -2.29
N PRO A 16 7.43 -5.98 -2.66
CA PRO A 16 6.67 -5.69 -3.86
C PRO A 16 6.20 -4.24 -3.96
N GLY A 17 5.66 -3.68 -2.86
CA GLY A 17 5.27 -2.28 -2.80
C GLY A 17 6.43 -1.28 -2.98
N ARG A 18 7.59 -1.57 -2.37
CA ARG A 18 8.79 -0.71 -2.44
C ARG A 18 9.43 -0.76 -3.82
N ASP A 19 9.53 -1.95 -4.39
CA ASP A 19 10.16 -2.17 -5.68
C ASP A 19 9.30 -1.58 -6.79
N TYR A 20 7.97 -1.72 -6.71
CA TYR A 20 7.05 -0.99 -7.57
C TYR A 20 7.21 0.53 -7.46
N LEU A 21 7.29 1.09 -6.23
CA LEU A 21 7.50 2.53 -6.07
C LEU A 21 8.75 3.02 -6.80
N LYS A 22 9.83 2.25 -6.80
CA LYS A 22 11.08 2.61 -7.48
C LYS A 22 10.93 2.69 -9.00
N THR A 23 10.01 1.94 -9.61
CA THR A 23 9.78 1.96 -11.07
C THR A 23 8.95 3.17 -11.52
N LEU A 24 8.31 3.89 -10.60
CA LEU A 24 7.40 4.98 -10.96
C LEU A 24 8.13 6.26 -11.40
N PRO A 25 7.49 7.07 -12.27
CA PRO A 25 7.97 8.41 -12.58
C PRO A 25 8.18 9.24 -11.30
N THR A 26 9.24 10.05 -11.27
CA THR A 26 9.68 10.79 -10.06
C THR A 26 8.54 11.55 -9.38
N LYS A 27 7.70 12.25 -10.16
CA LYS A 27 6.57 13.01 -9.60
C LYS A 27 5.53 12.09 -8.95
N VAL A 28 5.17 10.99 -9.61
CA VAL A 28 4.20 10.02 -9.08
C VAL A 28 4.72 9.41 -7.78
N ARG A 29 5.98 8.95 -7.78
CA ARG A 29 6.65 8.41 -6.59
C ARG A 29 6.64 9.40 -5.43
N ALA A 30 7.06 10.65 -5.67
CA ALA A 30 7.10 11.68 -4.65
C ALA A 30 5.71 11.96 -4.06
N THR A 31 4.67 12.04 -4.90
CA THR A 31 3.29 12.24 -4.43
C THR A 31 2.80 11.07 -3.58
N MET A 32 3.09 9.83 -3.99
CA MET A 32 2.70 8.65 -3.21
C MET A 32 3.38 8.61 -1.84
N VAL A 33 4.69 8.88 -1.78
CA VAL A 33 5.45 8.91 -0.53
C VAL A 33 4.94 10.03 0.39
N ALA A 34 4.70 11.23 -0.15
CA ALA A 34 4.14 12.34 0.63
C ALA A 34 2.75 11.99 1.19
N CYS A 35 1.91 11.30 0.41
CA CYS A 35 0.61 10.82 0.89
C CYS A 35 0.76 9.81 2.03
N LEU A 36 1.63 8.81 1.90
CA LEU A 36 1.89 7.83 2.96
C LEU A 36 2.36 8.51 4.27
N MET A 37 3.28 9.47 4.17
CA MET A 37 3.77 10.22 5.34
C MET A 37 2.65 11.03 6.00
N ALA A 38 1.85 11.76 5.22
CA ALA A 38 0.74 12.55 5.75
C ALA A 38 -0.33 11.67 6.42
N VAL A 39 -0.65 10.52 5.82
CA VAL A 39 -1.58 9.53 6.38
C VAL A 39 -1.04 8.96 7.68
N ALA A 40 0.25 8.65 7.74
CA ALA A 40 0.90 8.09 8.92
C ALA A 40 1.01 9.08 10.09
N GLU A 41 1.18 10.38 9.81
CA GLU A 41 1.15 11.44 10.83
C GLU A 41 -0.26 11.67 11.38
N ALA A 42 -1.28 11.61 10.51
CA ALA A 42 -2.68 11.74 10.88
C ALA A 42 -3.28 10.41 11.38
N PRO A 43 -4.54 10.38 11.87
CA PRO A 43 -5.29 9.14 12.06
C PRO A 43 -5.71 8.60 10.67
N PRO A 44 -5.16 7.47 10.17
CA PRO A 44 -5.36 7.04 8.77
C PRO A 44 -6.81 6.82 8.39
N LYS A 45 -7.65 6.41 9.35
CA LYS A 45 -9.10 6.18 9.15
C LYS A 45 -9.92 7.46 9.03
N ARG A 46 -9.37 8.62 9.43
CA ARG A 46 -10.04 9.94 9.37
C ARG A 46 -9.37 10.90 8.40
N PHE A 47 -8.30 10.46 7.73
CA PHE A 47 -7.57 11.29 6.79
C PHE A 47 -8.44 11.52 5.55
N ALA A 48 -8.75 12.78 5.25
CA ALA A 48 -9.63 13.15 4.15
C ALA A 48 -9.02 12.87 2.76
N GLY A 49 -7.72 12.56 2.67
CA GLY A 49 -7.09 11.96 1.50
C GLY A 49 -6.94 12.85 0.27
N GLY A 50 -7.79 13.87 0.09
CA GLY A 50 -7.88 14.64 -1.15
C GLY A 50 -8.14 13.78 -2.41
N GLY A 51 -8.70 12.58 -2.22
CA GLY A 51 -8.83 11.55 -3.27
C GLY A 51 -7.56 10.71 -3.51
N TYR A 52 -6.45 11.04 -2.86
CA TYR A 52 -5.20 10.26 -2.90
C TYR A 52 -5.22 9.05 -1.96
N TRP A 53 -6.02 9.06 -0.88
CA TRP A 53 -6.08 7.99 0.11
C TRP A 53 -7.51 7.55 0.32
N GLU A 54 -7.77 6.25 0.17
CA GLU A 54 -9.13 5.72 0.15
C GLU A 54 -9.23 4.37 0.86
N ALA A 55 -10.28 4.20 1.65
CA ALA A 55 -10.64 2.90 2.19
C ALA A 55 -11.30 2.05 1.10
N MET A 56 -10.85 0.81 0.96
CA MET A 56 -11.43 -0.12 -0.02
C MET A 56 -12.63 -0.86 0.57
N HIS A 57 -13.47 -1.41 -0.31
CA HIS A 57 -14.74 -2.07 0.05
C HIS A 57 -14.86 -3.45 -0.60
N GLY A 58 -15.90 -4.21 -0.23
CA GLY A 58 -16.15 -5.56 -0.75
C GLY A 58 -15.08 -6.55 -0.28
N GLU A 59 -14.53 -7.38 -1.19
CA GLU A 59 -13.45 -8.32 -0.85
C GLU A 59 -12.17 -7.64 -0.37
N MET A 60 -12.01 -6.35 -0.67
CA MET A 60 -10.87 -5.53 -0.22
C MET A 60 -11.20 -4.77 1.07
N THR A 61 -12.27 -5.11 1.79
CA THR A 61 -12.57 -4.48 3.10
C THR A 61 -11.40 -4.66 4.06
N GLY A 62 -11.02 -3.58 4.74
CA GLY A 62 -9.83 -3.54 5.61
C GLY A 62 -8.53 -3.21 4.88
N TRP A 63 -8.56 -3.09 3.56
CA TRP A 63 -7.49 -2.53 2.75
C TRP A 63 -7.70 -1.04 2.52
N PHE A 64 -6.59 -0.37 2.25
CA PHE A 64 -6.55 1.03 1.86
C PHE A 64 -5.70 1.17 0.62
N GLU A 65 -5.90 2.24 -0.14
CA GLU A 65 -5.05 2.52 -1.29
C GLU A 65 -4.60 3.97 -1.37
N VAL A 66 -3.37 4.15 -1.83
CA VAL A 66 -2.88 5.43 -2.35
C VAL A 66 -3.14 5.47 -3.85
N ARG A 67 -3.80 6.52 -4.34
CA ARG A 67 -4.18 6.74 -5.74
C ARG A 67 -3.41 7.91 -6.32
N VAL A 68 -2.56 7.70 -7.33
CA VAL A 68 -1.92 8.79 -8.07
C VAL A 68 -2.01 8.52 -9.56
N ASP A 69 -2.28 9.57 -10.33
CA ASP A 69 -2.37 9.50 -11.78
C ASP A 69 -1.06 10.02 -12.42
N GLY A 70 -0.57 9.27 -13.41
CA GLY A 70 0.60 9.62 -14.21
C GLY A 70 0.24 10.46 -15.44
N LYS A 71 1.22 11.22 -15.96
CA LYS A 71 1.05 12.00 -17.19
C LYS A 71 0.95 11.14 -18.46
N ASP A 72 1.34 9.87 -18.35
CA ASP A 72 1.27 8.80 -19.33
C ASP A 72 -0.13 8.16 -19.43
N ARG A 73 -1.16 8.77 -18.84
CA ARG A 73 -2.53 8.24 -18.78
C ARG A 73 -2.60 6.87 -18.08
N MET A 74 -1.76 6.69 -17.05
CA MET A 74 -1.76 5.53 -16.18
C MET A 74 -2.28 5.89 -14.80
N HIS A 75 -3.17 5.07 -14.25
CA HIS A 75 -3.53 5.09 -12.85
C HIS A 75 -2.54 4.21 -12.08
N HIS A 76 -1.88 4.78 -11.08
CA HIS A 76 -0.99 4.06 -10.18
C HIS A 76 -1.67 3.90 -8.82
N ARG A 77 -1.61 2.70 -8.26
CA ARG A 77 -2.14 2.36 -6.93
C ARG A 77 -1.08 1.73 -6.05
N LEU A 78 -1.09 2.07 -4.77
CA LEU A 78 -0.41 1.30 -3.72
C LEU A 78 -1.46 0.73 -2.79
N PHE A 79 -1.36 -0.56 -2.50
CA PHE A 79 -2.28 -1.26 -1.61
C PHE A 79 -1.64 -1.39 -0.24
N CYS A 80 -2.38 -0.92 0.77
CA CYS A 80 -1.88 -0.76 2.12
C CYS A 80 -2.78 -1.48 3.14
N ARG A 81 -2.16 -1.88 4.25
CA ARG A 81 -2.83 -2.40 5.45
C ARG A 81 -2.47 -1.54 6.65
N LEU A 82 -3.40 -1.45 7.61
CA LEU A 82 -3.11 -0.89 8.93
C LEU A 82 -2.94 -2.06 9.90
N ASP A 83 -1.79 -2.12 10.57
CA ASP A 83 -1.48 -3.19 11.52
C ASP A 83 -1.27 -2.61 12.92
N TYR A 84 -2.10 -3.03 13.86
CA TYR A 84 -2.07 -2.60 15.26
C TYR A 84 -1.48 -3.69 16.17
N GLU A 85 -1.12 -4.85 15.61
CA GLU A 85 -0.77 -6.07 16.36
C GLU A 85 0.68 -6.53 16.08
N ALA A 86 1.44 -5.77 15.30
CA ALA A 86 2.82 -6.10 14.98
C ALA A 86 3.70 -6.11 16.25
N LYS A 87 4.30 -7.26 16.57
CA LYS A 87 5.21 -7.41 17.73
C LYS A 87 6.53 -6.72 17.45
N GLY A 88 7.10 -6.10 18.49
CA GLY A 88 8.40 -5.42 18.41
C GLY A 88 8.33 -4.00 17.87
N HIS A 89 7.13 -3.41 17.77
CA HIS A 89 6.93 -2.03 17.34
C HIS A 89 6.11 -1.25 18.36
N ASP A 90 6.58 -0.05 18.71
CA ASP A 90 5.90 0.83 19.69
C ASP A 90 4.70 1.57 19.08
N LYS A 91 4.63 1.64 17.75
CA LYS A 91 3.55 2.29 17.00
C LYS A 91 2.85 1.32 16.06
N PRO A 92 1.55 1.53 15.78
CA PRO A 92 0.88 0.85 14.68
C PRO A 92 1.58 1.09 13.34
N LEU A 93 1.47 0.15 12.41
CA LEU A 93 2.13 0.21 11.12
C LEU A 93 1.14 0.58 10.01
N LEU A 94 1.57 1.47 9.11
CA LEU A 94 1.00 1.63 7.78
C LEU A 94 1.88 0.83 6.81
N VAL A 95 1.38 -0.35 6.45
CA VAL A 95 2.14 -1.35 5.69
C VAL A 95 1.81 -1.21 4.22
N VAL A 96 2.80 -0.94 3.38
CA VAL A 96 2.66 -1.02 1.92
C VAL A 96 2.92 -2.45 1.48
N ILE A 97 1.89 -3.11 0.95
CA ILE A 97 1.94 -4.52 0.55
C ILE A 97 2.40 -4.65 -0.91
N ALA A 98 1.71 -3.96 -1.80
CA ALA A 98 1.90 -4.10 -3.25
C ALA A 98 1.60 -2.77 -3.96
N GLY A 99 2.00 -2.69 -5.23
CA GLY A 99 1.59 -1.59 -6.09
C GLY A 99 1.37 -2.06 -7.52
N MET A 100 0.42 -1.41 -8.20
CA MET A 100 -0.03 -1.80 -9.54
C MET A 100 -0.39 -0.57 -10.35
N SER A 101 -0.22 -0.68 -11.67
CA SER A 101 -0.58 0.34 -12.65
C SER A 101 -1.59 -0.19 -13.64
N LYS A 102 -2.46 0.68 -14.15
CA LYS A 102 -3.40 0.35 -15.22
C LYS A 102 -3.64 1.55 -16.13
N PRO A 103 -3.93 1.35 -17.43
CA PRO A 103 -4.31 2.45 -18.30
C PRO A 103 -5.59 3.13 -17.83
N PHE A 104 -5.74 4.42 -18.14
CA PHE A 104 -6.98 5.15 -17.89
C PHE A 104 -8.19 4.46 -18.51
N ARG A 105 -9.34 4.58 -17.84
CA ARG A 105 -10.64 4.01 -18.26
C ARG A 105 -10.70 2.48 -18.33
N THR A 106 -9.67 1.77 -17.86
CA THR A 106 -9.71 0.32 -17.67
C THR A 106 -10.12 -0.01 -16.22
N ARG A 107 -10.18 -1.29 -15.84
CA ARG A 107 -10.32 -1.78 -14.46
C ARG A 107 -9.28 -2.85 -14.19
N PHE A 108 -8.83 -2.96 -12.94
CA PHE A 108 -8.11 -4.16 -12.52
C PHE A 108 -9.09 -5.35 -12.56
N ALA A 109 -8.58 -6.52 -12.91
CA ALA A 109 -9.32 -7.76 -12.86
C ALA A 109 -9.47 -8.23 -11.40
N THR A 110 -10.44 -9.10 -11.15
CA THR A 110 -10.61 -9.72 -9.82
C THR A 110 -9.37 -10.50 -9.41
N SER A 111 -8.69 -11.15 -10.37
CA SER A 111 -7.42 -11.86 -10.12
C SER A 111 -6.31 -10.94 -9.63
N ASP A 112 -6.24 -9.69 -10.09
CA ASP A 112 -5.23 -8.74 -9.62
C ASP A 112 -5.41 -8.45 -8.13
N TYR A 113 -6.66 -8.24 -7.70
CA TYR A 113 -6.98 -8.06 -6.29
C TYR A 113 -6.75 -9.34 -5.48
N ALA A 114 -7.01 -10.51 -6.05
CA ALA A 114 -6.70 -11.78 -5.40
C ALA A 114 -5.19 -11.91 -5.11
N SER A 115 -4.33 -11.59 -6.07
CA SER A 115 -2.86 -11.60 -5.86
C SER A 115 -2.41 -10.58 -4.81
N VAL A 116 -3.04 -9.39 -4.75
CA VAL A 116 -2.78 -8.43 -3.67
C VAL A 116 -3.18 -9.02 -2.31
N ARG A 117 -4.34 -9.69 -2.23
CA ARG A 117 -4.81 -10.34 -1.00
C ARG A 117 -3.86 -11.44 -0.54
N GLU A 118 -3.38 -12.28 -1.46
CA GLU A 118 -2.40 -13.33 -1.17
C GLU A 118 -1.12 -12.76 -0.52
N LEU A 119 -0.58 -11.65 -1.04
CA LEU A 119 0.55 -10.96 -0.42
C LEU A 119 0.21 -10.39 0.97
N GLY A 120 -1.03 -9.96 1.18
CA GLY A 120 -1.52 -9.55 2.49
C GLY A 120 -1.59 -10.71 3.48
N GLU A 121 -2.09 -11.87 3.07
CA GLU A 121 -2.10 -13.08 3.89
C GLU A 121 -0.67 -13.54 4.21
N GLU A 122 0.25 -13.48 3.23
CA GLU A 122 1.67 -13.76 3.44
C GLU A 122 2.29 -12.82 4.48
N TYR A 123 1.97 -11.52 4.44
CA TYR A 123 2.37 -10.56 5.47
C TYR A 123 1.85 -10.93 6.87
N TYR A 124 0.58 -11.36 6.99
CA TYR A 124 -0.03 -11.70 8.27
C TYR A 124 0.37 -13.09 8.80
N ALA A 125 0.93 -13.96 7.96
CA ALA A 125 1.29 -15.35 8.31
C ALA A 125 2.34 -15.47 9.43
N GLN A 126 3.09 -14.40 9.72
CA GLN A 126 4.08 -14.38 10.79
C GLN A 126 4.01 -13.10 11.64
N ASN A 127 4.40 -13.22 12.91
CA ASN A 127 4.53 -12.10 13.84
C ASN A 127 5.62 -12.42 14.88
N PRO A 128 6.87 -11.89 14.75
CA PRO A 128 7.22 -10.61 14.12
C PRO A 128 7.03 -10.53 12.61
N ARG A 129 6.58 -9.35 12.15
CA ARG A 129 6.28 -9.07 10.74
C ARG A 129 7.57 -9.03 9.92
N SER A 130 7.54 -9.59 8.71
CA SER A 130 8.65 -9.44 7.76
C SER A 130 8.53 -8.13 7.00
N ILE A 131 9.32 -7.14 7.38
CA ILE A 131 9.23 -5.76 6.87
C ILE A 131 10.62 -5.16 6.61
N GLY A 132 10.69 -4.05 5.87
CA GLY A 132 11.93 -3.32 5.60
C GLY A 132 11.76 -1.92 5.05
#